data_AF-A0A6A6DTC6-F1
#
_entry.id   AF-A0A6A6DTC6-F1
#
_cell.length_a   1.000
_cell.length_b   1.000
_cell.length_c   1.000
_cell.angle_alpha   90.00
_cell.angle_beta   90.00
_cell.angle_gamma   90.00
#
_symmetry.space_group_name_H-M   'P 1'
#
loop_
_entity.id
_entity.type
_entity.pdbx_description
1 polymer ?
#
loop_
_entity_poly.entity_id
_entity_poly.type
_entity_poly.pdbx_seq_one_letter_code
_entity_poly.pdbx_strand_id
1 'polypeptide(L)'
;MKTAIILTTLLAAFTSAAPLEGAQLDARAGTVRVLIANDATDTAVQANINANGAKTSIKANFGNLGNPVRANRANIVSGSGTCQIFSDANAQNKVGGTLNANGNNVDLTGGKGGTVNLNNGVIVCK
;
A
#
# COMPACT_ATOMS: atom_id res chain seq x y z
N MET A 1 -36.12 66.01 -20.26
CA MET A 1 -36.71 64.70 -20.55
C MET A 1 -35.90 63.63 -19.84
N LYS A 2 -36.59 62.59 -19.34
CA LYS A 2 -36.09 61.46 -18.54
C LYS A 2 -35.08 60.59 -19.30
N THR A 3 -34.01 60.11 -18.64
CA THR A 3 -33.44 58.73 -18.72
C THR A 3 -32.23 58.66 -17.78
N ALA A 4 -32.34 58.05 -16.60
CA ALA A 4 -32.27 56.62 -16.28
C ALA A 4 -30.83 56.05 -16.23
N ILE A 5 -30.51 55.60 -15.02
CA ILE A 5 -29.34 54.90 -14.48
C ILE A 5 -29.09 53.56 -15.20
N ILE A 6 -27.85 53.06 -15.26
CA ILE A 6 -27.46 51.69 -14.83
C ILE A 6 -25.93 51.63 -14.72
N LEU A 7 -25.50 51.38 -13.48
CA LEU A 7 -24.14 51.18 -13.02
C LEU A 7 -23.79 49.69 -13.21
N THR A 8 -23.00 49.35 -14.23
CA THR A 8 -22.46 47.98 -14.41
C THR A 8 -21.07 47.88 -13.80
N THR A 9 -21.01 47.42 -12.55
CA THR A 9 -19.78 46.97 -11.90
C THR A 9 -19.35 45.62 -12.50
N LEU A 10 -18.31 45.63 -13.32
CA LEU A 10 -17.68 44.41 -13.84
C LEU A 10 -16.61 43.94 -12.83
N LEU A 11 -17.00 43.06 -11.91
CA LEU A 11 -16.05 42.34 -11.05
C LEU A 11 -15.38 41.24 -11.87
N ALA A 12 -14.11 41.42 -12.23
CA ALA A 12 -13.29 40.38 -12.82
C ALA A 12 -12.87 39.40 -11.72
N ALA A 13 -13.44 38.19 -11.73
CA ALA A 13 -12.97 37.07 -10.92
C ALA A 13 -11.74 36.45 -11.62
N PHE A 14 -10.56 36.67 -11.06
CA PHE A 14 -9.35 35.93 -11.44
C PHE A 14 -9.50 34.52 -10.87
N THR A 15 -10.07 33.61 -11.67
CA THR A 15 -10.00 32.18 -11.37
C THR A 15 -8.54 31.77 -11.57
N SER A 16 -7.82 31.60 -10.47
CA SER A 16 -6.51 30.94 -10.48
C SER A 16 -6.73 29.53 -11.01
N ALA A 17 -6.44 29.32 -12.29
CA ALA A 17 -6.19 28.00 -12.84
C ALA A 17 -4.88 27.53 -12.19
N ALA A 18 -4.98 26.84 -11.05
CA ALA A 18 -3.89 26.05 -10.55
C ALA A 18 -3.54 25.04 -11.65
N PRO A 19 -2.26 24.93 -12.05
CA PRO A 19 -1.88 23.89 -13.00
C PRO A 19 -2.28 22.55 -12.40
N LEU A 20 -2.96 21.73 -13.20
CA LEU A 20 -3.13 20.30 -12.95
C LEU A 20 -1.72 19.68 -13.05
N GLU A 21 -0.92 19.88 -12.00
CA GLU A 21 0.29 19.11 -11.76
C GLU A 21 -0.13 17.65 -11.67
N GLY A 22 0.63 16.83 -12.39
CA GLY A 22 0.23 15.53 -12.88
C GLY A 22 -0.55 14.72 -11.85
N ALA A 23 -1.60 14.07 -12.34
CA ALA A 23 -2.21 12.91 -11.73
C ALA A 23 -1.15 11.80 -11.56
N GLN A 24 -0.23 11.99 -10.61
CA GLN A 24 0.52 10.94 -9.99
C GLN A 24 -0.48 10.27 -9.07
N LEU A 25 -1.13 9.23 -9.61
CA LEU A 25 -2.14 8.41 -8.95
C LEU A 25 -1.86 8.33 -7.45
N ASP A 26 -2.79 8.90 -6.70
CA ASP A 26 -2.89 8.85 -5.25
C ASP A 26 -2.40 7.50 -4.72
N ALA A 27 -1.23 7.52 -4.07
CA ALA A 27 -1.08 6.74 -2.86
C ALA A 27 -2.29 7.12 -1.99
N ARG A 28 -3.37 6.31 -2.03
CA ARG A 28 -4.55 6.46 -1.17
C ARG A 28 -4.04 6.81 0.22
N ALA A 29 -4.21 8.06 0.63
CA ALA A 29 -3.52 8.60 1.81
C ALA A 29 -3.76 7.66 2.99
N GLY A 30 -2.68 7.12 3.57
CA GLY A 30 -2.76 6.18 4.69
C GLY A 30 -2.89 4.69 4.33
N THR A 31 -2.71 4.28 3.07
CA THR A 31 -2.61 2.85 2.70
C THR A 31 -1.39 2.55 1.80
N VAL A 32 -0.82 1.36 1.98
CA VAL A 32 0.28 0.81 1.18
C VAL A 32 -0.22 -0.42 0.43
N ARG A 33 0.03 -0.50 -0.88
CA ARG A 33 -0.25 -1.71 -1.64
C ARG A 33 0.92 -2.67 -1.53
N VAL A 34 0.67 -3.81 -0.92
CA VAL A 34 1.68 -4.85 -0.68
C VAL A 34 1.38 -6.06 -1.55
N LEU A 35 2.42 -6.63 -2.15
CA LEU A 35 2.41 -7.91 -2.85
C LEU A 35 3.11 -8.96 -1.98
N ILE A 36 2.49 -10.14 -1.86
CA ILE A 36 3.11 -11.34 -1.30
C ILE A 36 3.07 -12.43 -2.38
N ALA A 37 4.16 -13.15 -2.56
CA ALA A 37 4.32 -14.16 -3.59
C ALA A 37 4.85 -15.49 -3.05
N ASN A 38 4.40 -16.56 -3.69
CA ASN A 38 4.91 -17.92 -3.60
C ASN A 38 5.43 -18.34 -4.96
N ASP A 39 6.74 -18.32 -5.12
CA ASP A 39 7.41 -18.67 -6.38
C ASP A 39 7.40 -20.16 -6.65
N ALA A 40 7.20 -21.01 -5.64
CA ALA A 40 7.06 -22.44 -5.86
C ALA A 40 5.76 -22.79 -6.60
N THR A 41 4.79 -21.87 -6.62
CA THR A 41 3.49 -22.03 -7.30
C THR A 41 3.18 -20.88 -8.27
N ASP A 42 4.18 -20.06 -8.62
CA ASP A 42 4.05 -18.88 -9.48
C ASP A 42 2.84 -17.98 -9.12
N THR A 43 2.52 -17.87 -7.83
CA THR A 43 1.32 -17.19 -7.35
C THR A 43 1.70 -15.92 -6.60
N ALA A 44 1.05 -14.80 -6.93
CA ALA A 44 1.23 -13.54 -6.21
C ALA A 44 -0.12 -12.87 -5.93
N VAL A 45 -0.29 -12.33 -4.73
CA VAL A 45 -1.50 -11.64 -4.31
C VAL A 45 -1.13 -10.25 -3.80
N GLN A 46 -1.91 -9.26 -4.21
CA GLN A 46 -1.76 -7.88 -3.78
C GLN A 46 -2.93 -7.48 -2.88
N ALA A 47 -2.66 -6.74 -1.81
CA ALA A 47 -3.67 -6.16 -0.95
C ALA A 47 -3.28 -4.74 -0.53
N ASN A 48 -4.28 -3.90 -0.25
CA ASN A 48 -4.05 -2.58 0.33
C ASN A 48 -4.07 -2.72 1.86
N ILE A 49 -3.01 -2.28 2.51
CA ILE A 49 -2.80 -2.37 3.97
C ILE A 49 -2.77 -0.96 4.54
N ASN A 50 -3.43 -0.72 5.68
CA ASN A 50 -3.41 0.58 6.33
C ASN A 50 -2.00 0.88 6.87
N ALA A 51 -1.49 2.08 6.58
CA ALA A 51 -0.18 2.60 6.99
C ALA A 51 -0.24 3.31 8.35
N ASN A 52 -0.98 2.74 9.31
CA ASN A 52 -1.23 3.34 10.62
C ASN A 52 -0.58 2.56 11.77
N GLY A 53 0.27 1.58 11.47
CA GLY A 53 0.90 0.70 12.46
C GLY A 53 -0.01 -0.39 13.02
N ALA A 54 -1.24 -0.53 12.53
CA ALA A 54 -2.13 -1.62 12.95
C ALA A 54 -1.67 -2.97 12.40
N LYS A 55 -1.94 -4.03 13.18
CA LYS A 55 -1.71 -5.41 12.74
C LYS A 55 -2.82 -5.83 11.78
N THR A 56 -2.43 -6.24 10.58
CA THR A 56 -3.36 -6.74 9.56
C THR A 56 -3.13 -8.23 9.34
N SER A 57 -4.17 -9.05 9.41
CA SER A 57 -4.07 -10.49 9.21
C SER A 57 -3.64 -10.82 7.78
N ILE A 58 -2.59 -11.63 7.64
CA ILE A 58 -2.12 -12.09 6.32
C ILE A 58 -3.13 -13.05 5.71
N LYS A 59 -3.66 -14.01 6.47
CA LYS A 59 -4.68 -14.95 5.96
C LYS A 59 -5.91 -14.25 5.41
N ALA A 60 -6.40 -13.22 6.09
CA ALA A 60 -7.59 -12.48 5.65
C ALA A 60 -7.38 -11.70 4.35
N ASN A 61 -6.16 -11.19 4.11
CA ASN A 61 -5.87 -10.31 2.96
C ASN A 61 -5.16 -11.01 1.80
N PHE A 62 -4.48 -12.12 2.08
CA PHE A 62 -3.63 -12.84 1.16
C PHE A 62 -3.98 -14.34 1.08
N GLY A 63 -5.15 -14.75 1.55
CA GLY A 63 -5.62 -16.15 1.54
C GLY A 63 -5.63 -16.80 0.16
N ASN A 64 -5.72 -16.00 -0.92
CA ASN A 64 -5.67 -16.49 -2.30
C ASN A 64 -4.28 -17.02 -2.73
N LEU A 65 -3.24 -16.87 -1.91
CA LEU A 65 -1.94 -17.54 -2.12
C LEU A 65 -1.99 -19.05 -1.88
N GLY A 66 -2.97 -19.52 -1.11
CA GLY A 66 -3.13 -20.94 -0.78
C GLY A 66 -3.61 -21.19 0.64
N ASN A 67 -3.89 -22.45 0.94
CA ASN A 67 -4.32 -22.92 2.26
C ASN A 67 -3.45 -24.12 2.70
N PRO A 68 -2.43 -23.93 3.54
CA PRO A 68 -2.09 -22.70 4.29
C PRO A 68 -1.46 -21.61 3.42
N VAL A 69 -1.53 -20.36 3.86
CA VAL A 69 -0.82 -19.25 3.21
C VAL A 69 0.68 -19.44 3.38
N ARG A 70 1.37 -19.71 2.27
CA ARG A 70 2.82 -19.84 2.18
C ARG A 70 3.38 -18.84 1.20
N ALA A 71 4.54 -18.25 1.52
CA ALA A 71 5.18 -17.25 0.68
C ALA A 71 6.69 -17.22 0.90
N ASN A 72 7.43 -16.76 -0.09
CA ASN A 72 8.87 -16.61 -0.03
C ASN A 72 9.34 -15.20 -0.42
N ARG A 73 8.46 -14.39 -1.00
CA ARG A 73 8.79 -13.03 -1.42
C ARG A 73 7.67 -12.05 -1.06
N ALA A 74 8.04 -10.82 -0.73
CA ALA A 74 7.09 -9.72 -0.60
C ALA A 74 7.67 -8.40 -1.11
N ASN A 75 6.80 -7.46 -1.48
CA ASN A 75 7.19 -6.12 -1.93
C ASN A 75 6.08 -5.09 -1.69
N ILE A 76 6.45 -3.82 -1.55
CA ILE A 76 5.53 -2.68 -1.68
C ILE A 76 5.45 -2.31 -3.16
N VAL A 77 4.26 -2.45 -3.75
CA VAL A 77 4.03 -2.17 -5.18
C VAL A 77 3.69 -0.70 -5.42
N SER A 78 2.98 -0.08 -4.48
CA SER A 78 2.66 1.34 -4.52
C SER A 78 2.33 1.88 -3.13
N GLY A 79 2.40 3.20 -2.98
CA GLY A 79 2.25 3.88 -1.69
C GLY A 79 3.58 4.37 -1.13
N SER A 80 3.53 4.96 0.06
CA SER A 80 4.68 5.44 0.81
C SER A 80 4.81 4.71 2.14
N GLY A 81 6.03 4.64 2.68
CA GLY A 81 6.28 4.07 4.01
C GLY A 81 6.98 2.73 3.98
N THR A 82 6.81 1.98 5.06
CA THR A 82 7.48 0.70 5.31
C THR A 82 6.49 -0.32 5.83
N CYS A 83 6.75 -1.59 5.53
CA CYS A 83 5.97 -2.70 6.07
C CYS A 83 6.88 -3.78 6.66
N GLN A 84 6.39 -4.44 7.70
CA GLN A 84 7.05 -5.57 8.34
C GLN A 84 6.09 -6.75 8.37
N ILE A 85 6.60 -7.94 8.06
CA ILE A 85 5.85 -9.18 8.01
C ILE A 85 6.28 -10.06 9.18
N PHE A 86 5.31 -10.67 9.85
CA PHE A 86 5.51 -11.55 10.99
C PHE A 86 4.77 -12.88 10.75
N SER A 87 5.35 -14.00 11.17
CA SER A 87 4.73 -15.32 11.02
C SER A 87 3.68 -15.66 12.09
N ASP A 88 3.59 -14.84 13.14
CA ASP A 88 2.64 -14.98 14.25
C ASP A 88 1.71 -13.77 14.40
N ALA A 89 0.59 -13.97 15.07
CA ALA A 89 -0.43 -12.93 15.27
C ALA A 89 -0.01 -11.82 16.24
N ASN A 90 0.96 -12.11 17.11
CA ASN A 90 1.44 -11.16 18.12
C ASN A 90 2.51 -10.21 17.58
N ALA A 91 3.00 -10.43 16.35
CA ALA A 91 4.09 -9.69 15.72
C ALA A 91 5.43 -9.82 16.46
N GLN A 92 5.78 -11.03 16.89
CA GLN A 92 7.03 -11.31 17.61
C GLN A 92 8.11 -11.91 16.70
N ASN A 93 7.73 -12.74 15.74
CA ASN A 93 8.61 -13.46 14.84
C ASN A 93 8.61 -12.80 13.46
N LYS A 94 9.46 -11.78 13.30
CA LYS A 94 9.65 -11.10 12.02
C LYS A 94 10.24 -12.08 10.99
N VAL A 95 9.71 -12.04 9.76
CA VAL A 95 10.19 -12.85 8.64
C VAL A 95 10.73 -11.93 7.53
N GLY A 96 11.93 -12.23 7.05
CA GLY A 96 12.63 -11.38 6.09
C GLY A 96 13.02 -9.99 6.61
N GLY A 97 13.36 -9.12 5.67
CA GLY A 97 13.69 -7.70 5.90
C GLY A 97 12.45 -6.80 6.01
N THR A 98 12.68 -5.52 6.32
CA THR A 98 11.65 -4.49 6.20
C THR A 98 11.39 -4.21 4.73
N LEU A 99 10.13 -4.17 4.32
CA LEU A 99 9.72 -3.73 2.99
C LEU A 99 9.74 -2.20 2.98
N ASN A 100 10.40 -1.60 1.99
CA ASN A 100 10.43 -0.14 1.81
C ASN A 100 9.69 0.24 0.54
N ALA A 101 8.94 1.34 0.57
CA ALA A 101 8.37 1.91 -0.64
C ALA A 101 9.48 2.23 -1.66
N ASN A 102 9.25 1.89 -2.93
CA ASN A 102 10.25 1.95 -4.02
C ASN A 102 11.49 1.07 -3.77
N GLY A 103 11.42 0.13 -2.83
CA GLY A 103 12.46 -0.84 -2.55
C GLY A 103 12.41 -2.05 -3.47
N ASN A 104 13.43 -2.89 -3.35
CA ASN A 104 13.45 -4.19 -4.00
C ASN A 104 12.55 -5.20 -3.27
N ASN A 105 12.24 -6.28 -3.96
CA ASN A 105 11.59 -7.44 -3.35
C ASN A 105 12.40 -7.96 -2.15
N VAL A 106 11.69 -8.31 -1.08
CA VAL A 106 12.26 -8.89 0.13
C VAL A 106 12.07 -10.40 0.13
N ASP A 107 13.16 -11.14 0.34
CA ASP A 107 13.12 -12.57 0.64
C ASP A 107 12.64 -12.81 2.08
N LEU A 108 11.60 -13.62 2.22
CA LEU A 108 11.00 -13.96 3.50
C LEU A 108 11.69 -15.16 4.17
N THR A 109 12.44 -15.97 3.41
CA THR A 109 13.05 -17.21 3.88
C THR A 109 14.35 -16.98 4.67
N GLY A 110 14.89 -15.76 4.63
CA GLY A 110 16.18 -15.43 5.26
C GLY A 110 17.35 -16.13 4.58
N GLY A 111 17.29 -16.29 3.26
CA GLY A 111 18.30 -16.94 2.43
C GLY A 111 18.29 -18.47 2.47
N LYS A 112 17.36 -19.10 3.20
CA LYS A 112 17.31 -20.56 3.39
C LYS A 112 16.62 -21.30 2.24
N GLY A 113 15.99 -20.57 1.32
CA GLY A 113 15.18 -21.16 0.25
C GLY A 113 13.84 -21.70 0.75
N GLY A 114 12.95 -22.07 -0.18
CA GLY A 114 11.62 -22.60 0.12
C GLY A 114 10.58 -21.51 0.41
N THR A 115 9.66 -21.77 1.34
CA THR A 115 8.56 -20.85 1.70
C THR A 115 8.38 -20.78 3.21
N VAL A 116 7.84 -19.66 3.69
CA VAL A 116 7.46 -19.43 5.07
C VAL A 116 5.94 -19.58 5.21
N ASN A 117 5.50 -20.22 6.28
CA ASN A 117 4.08 -20.29 6.62
C ASN A 117 3.64 -18.98 7.30
N LEU A 118 2.69 -18.28 6.67
CA LEU A 118 2.14 -16.99 7.13
C LEU A 118 0.66 -17.09 7.47
N ASN A 119 0.11 -18.31 7.59
CA ASN A 119 -1.31 -18.52 7.83
C ASN A 119 -1.84 -17.88 9.12
N ASN A 120 -0.99 -17.73 10.14
CA ASN A 120 -1.31 -17.04 11.39
C ASN A 120 -0.55 -15.70 11.51
N GLY A 121 0.10 -15.27 10.44
CA GLY A 121 0.96 -14.09 10.43
C GLY A 121 0.20 -12.78 10.28
N VAL A 122 0.89 -11.69 10.60
CA VAL A 122 0.39 -10.33 10.44
C VAL A 122 1.39 -9.48 9.67
N ILE A 123 0.87 -8.47 8.98
CA ILE A 123 1.64 -7.39 8.37
C ILE A 123 1.32 -6.08 9.08
N VAL A 124 2.35 -5.27 9.32
CA VAL A 124 2.26 -3.95 9.96
C VAL A 124 2.92 -2.94 9.03
N CYS A 125 2.19 -1.90 8.62
CA CYS A 125 2.70 -0.84 7.74
C CYS A 125 2.64 0.53 8.42
N LYS A 126 3.61 1.41 8.12
CA LYS A 126 3.75 2.77 8.64
C LYS A 126 4.29 3.72 7.58
#